data_AF-A0A7C2LA00-F1
#
_entry.id   AF-A0A7C2LA00-F1
#
_cell.length_a   1.000
_cell.length_b   1.000
_cell.length_c   1.000
_cell.angle_alpha   90.00
_cell.angle_beta   90.00
_cell.angle_gamma   90.00
#
_symmetry.space_group_name_H-M   'P 1'
#
loop_
_entity.id
_entity.type
_entity.pdbx_description
1 polymer ?
#
loop_
_entity_poly.entity_id
_entity_poly.type
_entity_poly.pdbx_seq_one_letter_code
_entity_poly.pdbx_strand_id
1 'polypeptide(L)'
;MTELPNLNRRFAMTMIPKEWLPSCSMKRVICHWTAGGYKATSLDRAHYHILIEHEGNLIRGTHSIADNVSTADGVYAAHTAKCNTGSIGVAVCCMGGAQALPFQPGPYPMTQKQWETMAKVVAELCQFYRIPVTPQTVLGHGEVETYLGIPQHGKWDPMVLPWTPDMSKTQVGNYLRALVQRAMMGEEPAEQPSPATLFIGGKTFPVVMLNESAYVAIRSLADALGWSIHSATAGQVRLNAGGKMLTLASTLVGGKGHVACRDLAYALELPIEWDAQTRRIMIG
;
A
#
# COMPACT_ATOMS: atom_id res chain seq x y z
N MET A 1 -20.54 21.26 30.24
CA MET A 1 -19.24 21.25 29.55
C MET A 1 -18.92 19.81 29.21
N THR A 2 -19.15 19.42 27.96
CA THR A 2 -18.94 18.05 27.47
C THR A 2 -17.48 17.86 27.14
N GLU A 3 -16.81 16.96 27.86
CA GLU A 3 -15.46 16.49 27.54
C GLU A 3 -15.46 15.78 26.19
N LEU A 4 -14.55 16.16 25.32
CA LEU A 4 -14.27 15.50 24.05
C LEU A 4 -13.52 14.18 24.33
N PRO A 5 -13.89 13.05 23.69
CA PRO A 5 -13.18 11.80 23.92
C PRO A 5 -11.76 11.86 23.35
N ASN A 6 -10.80 11.43 24.17
CA ASN A 6 -9.41 11.17 23.79
C ASN A 6 -9.36 10.23 22.58
N LEU A 7 -9.10 10.80 21.40
CA LEU A 7 -8.81 10.04 20.19
C LEU A 7 -7.37 9.52 20.27
N ASN A 8 -7.16 8.45 21.03
CA ASN A 8 -5.99 7.60 20.85
C ASN A 8 -6.11 6.91 19.47
N ARG A 9 -5.78 7.67 18.41
CA ARG A 9 -5.49 7.13 17.08
C ARG A 9 -4.33 6.17 17.26
N ARG A 10 -4.61 4.87 17.15
CA ARG A 10 -3.57 3.86 16.97
C ARG A 10 -2.69 4.31 15.80
N PHE A 11 -1.47 4.75 16.09
CA PHE A 11 -0.48 4.97 15.04
C PHE A 11 -0.32 3.63 14.33
N ALA A 12 -0.69 3.59 13.05
CA ALA A 12 -0.29 2.51 12.16
C ALA A 12 1.24 2.37 12.29
N MET A 13 1.74 1.14 12.33
CA MET A 13 3.18 0.89 12.40
C MET A 13 3.90 1.75 11.34
N THR A 14 4.84 2.59 11.78
CA THR A 14 5.68 3.42 10.90
C THR A 14 6.39 2.51 9.92
N MET A 15 6.19 2.72 8.62
CA MET A 15 6.80 1.89 7.58
C MET A 15 8.25 2.28 7.37
N ILE A 16 8.57 3.57 7.53
CA ILE A 16 9.92 4.09 7.30
C ILE A 16 10.71 3.97 8.61
N PRO A 17 11.87 3.26 8.62
CA PRO A 17 12.73 3.25 9.78
C PRO A 17 13.14 4.67 10.19
N LYS A 18 13.08 4.97 11.50
CA LYS A 18 13.30 6.32 12.03
C LYS A 18 14.67 6.88 11.64
N GLU A 19 15.68 6.03 11.52
CA GLU A 19 17.03 6.37 11.10
C GLU A 19 17.13 6.83 9.62
N TRP A 20 16.07 6.64 8.82
CA TRP A 20 15.98 7.18 7.46
C TRP A 20 15.31 8.56 7.42
N LEU A 21 14.78 9.04 8.55
CA LEU A 21 14.03 10.29 8.69
C LEU A 21 14.85 11.33 9.47
N PRO A 22 15.88 11.94 8.86
CA PRO A 22 16.64 12.99 9.52
C PRO A 22 15.75 14.20 9.82
N SER A 23 16.04 14.90 10.92
CA SER A 23 15.38 16.16 11.27
C SER A 23 15.88 17.28 10.36
N CYS A 24 15.15 17.57 9.29
CA CYS A 24 15.44 18.62 8.33
C CYS A 24 14.15 19.23 7.75
N SER A 25 14.28 20.29 6.95
CA SER A 25 13.14 20.93 6.28
C SER A 25 13.06 20.48 4.82
N MET A 26 11.94 19.89 4.43
CA MET A 26 11.66 19.48 3.05
C MET A 26 10.41 20.18 2.51
N LYS A 27 10.39 20.47 1.21
CA LYS A 27 9.30 21.21 0.54
C LYS A 27 8.27 20.28 -0.09
N ARG A 28 8.71 19.12 -0.62
CA ARG A 28 7.87 18.23 -1.42
C ARG A 28 8.40 16.80 -1.48
N VAL A 29 7.52 15.89 -1.90
CA VAL A 29 7.85 14.52 -2.28
C VAL A 29 7.54 14.33 -3.77
N ILE A 30 8.50 13.84 -4.54
CA ILE A 30 8.35 13.54 -5.97
C ILE A 30 8.38 12.02 -6.12
N CYS A 31 7.28 11.48 -6.65
CA CYS A 31 7.11 10.06 -6.89
C CYS A 31 7.66 9.68 -8.27
N HIS A 32 8.24 8.48 -8.36
CA HIS A 32 8.92 7.96 -9.55
C HIS A 32 8.63 6.47 -9.75
N TRP A 33 8.91 5.97 -10.95
CA TRP A 33 9.35 4.59 -11.12
C TRP A 33 10.83 4.58 -11.51
N THR A 34 11.52 3.45 -11.33
CA THR A 34 12.93 3.33 -11.72
C THR A 34 13.16 3.13 -13.21
N ALA A 35 12.11 2.76 -13.97
CA ALA A 35 12.22 2.26 -15.34
C ALA A 35 13.15 1.03 -15.43
N GLY A 36 13.15 0.24 -14.36
CA GLY A 36 14.00 -0.93 -14.18
C GLY A 36 13.19 -2.17 -13.79
N GLY A 37 13.89 -3.17 -13.26
CA GLY A 37 13.28 -4.38 -12.72
C GLY A 37 12.61 -4.16 -11.36
N TYR A 38 12.16 -5.26 -10.78
CA TYR A 38 11.45 -5.32 -9.50
C TYR A 38 12.32 -5.19 -8.24
N LYS A 39 13.64 -5.10 -8.42
CA LYS A 39 14.64 -5.02 -7.35
C LYS A 39 15.44 -3.74 -7.48
N ALA A 40 15.75 -3.12 -6.34
CA ALA A 40 16.53 -1.89 -6.32
C ALA A 40 17.99 -2.19 -6.72
N THR A 41 18.48 -1.50 -7.74
CA THR A 41 19.88 -1.58 -8.15
C THR A 41 20.73 -0.54 -7.42
N SER A 42 22.05 -0.67 -7.49
CA SER A 42 22.98 0.37 -7.01
C SER A 42 22.73 1.72 -7.69
N LEU A 43 22.33 1.71 -8.96
CA LEU A 43 22.00 2.91 -9.72
C LEU A 43 20.75 3.58 -9.15
N ASP A 44 19.69 2.81 -8.92
CA ASP A 44 18.44 3.35 -8.37
C ASP A 44 18.68 3.94 -6.97
N ARG A 45 19.44 3.21 -6.13
CA ARG A 45 19.80 3.66 -4.78
C ARG A 45 20.69 4.91 -4.77
N ALA A 46 21.38 5.23 -5.86
CA ALA A 46 22.12 6.48 -5.98
C ALA A 46 21.23 7.69 -6.32
N HIS A 47 20.02 7.46 -6.84
CA HIS A 47 19.17 8.55 -7.35
C HIS A 47 17.95 8.83 -6.48
N TYR A 48 17.44 7.85 -5.72
CA TYR A 48 16.23 8.00 -4.89
C TYR A 48 16.52 7.78 -3.42
N HIS A 49 15.75 8.42 -2.53
CA HIS A 49 15.92 8.29 -1.07
C HIS A 49 15.28 7.01 -0.53
N ILE A 50 14.10 6.67 -1.05
CA ILE A 50 13.34 5.47 -0.66
C ILE A 50 12.87 4.78 -1.94
N LEU A 51 13.13 3.48 -2.00
CA LEU A 51 12.70 2.62 -3.10
C LEU A 51 11.75 1.54 -2.60
N ILE A 52 10.80 1.15 -3.44
CA ILE A 52 9.78 0.16 -3.13
C ILE A 52 9.87 -0.97 -4.15
N GLU A 53 10.33 -2.13 -3.69
CA GLU A 53 10.43 -3.34 -4.51
C GLU A 53 9.05 -3.98 -4.74
N HIS A 54 8.99 -5.01 -5.58
CA HIS A 54 7.75 -5.66 -6.04
C HIS A 54 6.73 -5.97 -4.93
N GLU A 55 7.19 -6.56 -3.82
CA GLU A 55 6.35 -6.99 -2.70
C GLU A 55 6.05 -5.86 -1.70
N GLY A 56 6.46 -4.62 -1.98
CA GLY A 56 6.31 -3.47 -1.09
C GLY A 56 7.49 -3.28 -0.11
N ASN A 57 8.56 -4.06 -0.23
CA ASN A 57 9.74 -3.89 0.63
C ASN A 57 10.41 -2.55 0.39
N LEU A 58 10.72 -1.84 1.48
CA LEU A 58 11.44 -0.57 1.40
C LEU A 58 12.95 -0.80 1.35
N ILE A 59 13.61 -0.14 0.40
CA ILE A 59 15.07 -0.11 0.28
C ILE A 59 15.52 1.34 0.42
N ARG A 60 16.54 1.56 1.26
CA ARG A 60 17.13 2.89 1.43
C ARG A 60 18.04 3.25 0.27
N GLY A 61 17.90 4.49 -0.20
CA GLY A 61 18.90 5.18 -0.99
C GLY A 61 20.25 5.29 -0.27
N THR A 62 21.27 5.63 -1.04
CA THR A 62 22.62 5.89 -0.55
C THR A 62 22.76 7.31 -0.01
N HIS A 63 22.01 8.26 -0.58
CA HIS A 63 21.91 9.63 -0.10
C HIS A 63 20.85 9.78 0.99
N SER A 64 21.15 10.60 1.99
CA SER A 64 20.21 11.00 3.03
C SER A 64 19.18 11.96 2.46
N ILE A 65 17.95 11.98 3.02
CA ILE A 65 16.96 13.02 2.71
C ILE A 65 17.53 14.42 2.99
N ALA A 66 18.40 14.54 4.00
CA ALA A 66 19.04 15.81 4.36
C ALA A 66 19.98 16.34 3.26
N ASP A 67 20.54 15.47 2.42
CA ASP A 67 21.44 15.86 1.33
C ASP A 67 20.69 16.69 0.27
N ASN A 68 19.38 16.50 0.14
CA ASN A 68 18.55 17.29 -0.76
C ASN A 68 18.03 18.60 -0.14
N VAL A 69 18.37 18.95 1.11
CA VAL A 69 18.06 20.29 1.67
C VAL A 69 18.75 21.38 0.84
N SER A 70 19.98 21.12 0.41
CA SER A 70 20.76 21.95 -0.49
C SER A 70 21.65 21.06 -1.35
N THR A 71 21.58 21.19 -2.66
CA THR A 71 22.39 20.39 -3.61
C THR A 71 23.67 21.10 -4.05
N ALA A 72 24.09 22.14 -3.32
CA ALA A 72 25.16 23.04 -3.73
C ALA A 72 26.55 22.40 -3.67
N ASP A 73 26.74 21.38 -2.83
CA ASP A 73 27.99 20.62 -2.68
C ASP A 73 28.13 19.47 -3.70
N GLY A 74 27.09 19.23 -4.51
CA GLY A 74 27.06 18.15 -5.50
C GLY A 74 26.82 16.75 -4.91
N VAL A 75 26.55 16.62 -3.61
CA VAL A 75 26.30 15.34 -2.95
C VAL A 75 24.82 15.26 -2.58
N TYR A 76 24.01 14.65 -3.45
CA TYR A 76 22.56 14.57 -3.26
C TYR A 76 21.92 13.49 -4.15
N ALA A 77 20.69 13.10 -3.85
CA ALA A 77 19.91 12.19 -4.68
C ALA A 77 19.37 12.94 -5.92
N ALA A 78 19.93 12.66 -7.10
CA ALA A 78 19.61 13.37 -8.34
C ALA A 78 18.39 12.81 -9.11
N HIS A 79 17.22 12.79 -8.48
CA HIS A 79 16.01 12.18 -9.06
C HIS A 79 15.19 13.09 -10.00
N THR A 80 15.32 14.42 -9.93
CA THR A 80 14.49 15.33 -10.74
C THR A 80 15.28 16.54 -11.20
N ALA A 81 15.52 16.62 -12.52
CA ALA A 81 16.29 17.69 -13.13
C ALA A 81 15.78 19.07 -12.69
N LYS A 82 16.71 19.87 -12.13
CA LYS A 82 16.46 21.24 -11.63
C LYS A 82 15.41 21.35 -10.50
N CYS A 83 15.01 20.25 -9.88
CA CYS A 83 14.00 20.22 -8.82
C CYS A 83 14.40 19.33 -7.62
N ASN A 84 15.69 19.06 -7.42
CA ASN A 84 16.18 18.21 -6.33
C ASN A 84 16.16 18.94 -4.97
N THR A 85 16.52 20.23 -4.94
CA THR A 85 16.57 21.03 -3.70
C THR A 85 15.20 21.13 -3.03
N GLY A 86 15.14 20.67 -1.78
CA GLY A 86 13.95 20.57 -0.96
C GLY A 86 12.97 19.47 -1.40
N SER A 87 13.39 18.53 -2.26
CA SER A 87 12.54 17.45 -2.76
C SER A 87 13.02 16.08 -2.29
N ILE A 88 12.08 15.25 -1.87
CA ILE A 88 12.31 13.85 -1.52
C ILE A 88 11.90 12.97 -2.71
N GLY A 89 12.84 12.30 -3.36
CA GLY A 89 12.56 11.26 -4.35
C GLY A 89 12.15 9.92 -3.72
N VAL A 90 10.94 9.44 -4.04
CA VAL A 90 10.43 8.10 -3.71
C VAL A 90 10.17 7.37 -5.02
N ALA A 91 10.71 6.16 -5.18
CA ALA A 91 10.56 5.38 -6.41
C ALA A 91 9.99 3.98 -6.18
N VAL A 92 9.17 3.51 -7.11
CA VAL A 92 8.81 2.09 -7.22
C VAL A 92 9.71 1.39 -8.24
N CYS A 93 10.26 0.22 -7.89
CA CYS A 93 11.12 -0.56 -8.77
C CYS A 93 10.28 -1.33 -9.80
N CYS A 94 10.11 -0.76 -10.99
CA CYS A 94 9.27 -1.33 -12.06
C CYS A 94 9.44 -0.56 -13.37
N MET A 95 8.62 -0.91 -14.36
CA MET A 95 8.46 -0.27 -15.68
C MET A 95 9.68 -0.37 -16.59
N GLY A 96 10.58 -1.33 -16.33
CA GLY A 96 11.66 -1.68 -17.24
C GLY A 96 11.12 -2.11 -18.60
N GLY A 97 11.55 -1.42 -19.66
CA GLY A 97 11.10 -1.66 -21.03
C GLY A 97 9.72 -1.10 -21.37
N ALA A 98 9.12 -0.28 -20.52
CA ALA A 98 7.82 0.32 -20.80
C ALA A 98 7.88 1.32 -21.98
N GLN A 99 6.81 1.35 -22.77
CA GLN A 99 6.61 2.28 -23.89
C GLN A 99 5.39 3.16 -23.60
N ALA A 100 5.49 4.45 -23.88
CA ALA A 100 4.42 5.40 -23.59
C ALA A 100 3.30 5.39 -24.65
N LEU A 101 3.63 5.14 -25.93
CA LEU A 101 2.66 5.19 -27.03
C LEU A 101 3.01 4.19 -28.15
N PRO A 102 2.13 3.21 -28.46
CA PRO A 102 1.01 2.79 -27.62
C PRO A 102 1.54 2.34 -26.25
N PHE A 103 0.73 2.50 -25.20
CA PHE A 103 1.16 2.12 -23.86
C PHE A 103 1.45 0.62 -23.79
N GLN A 104 2.67 0.27 -23.40
CA GLN A 104 3.07 -1.09 -23.08
C GLN A 104 3.82 -1.05 -21.75
N PRO A 105 3.39 -1.81 -20.73
CA PRO A 105 4.02 -1.72 -19.40
C PRO A 105 5.40 -2.39 -19.31
N GLY A 106 5.82 -3.12 -20.35
CA GLY A 106 7.04 -3.91 -20.36
C GLY A 106 6.96 -5.18 -19.49
N PRO A 107 8.06 -5.93 -19.34
CA PRO A 107 8.12 -7.16 -18.53
C PRO A 107 8.00 -6.93 -17.00
N TYR A 108 8.10 -5.69 -16.52
CA TYR A 108 8.05 -5.36 -15.10
C TYR A 108 6.93 -4.35 -14.80
N PRO A 109 5.64 -4.64 -15.11
CA PRO A 109 4.54 -3.71 -14.84
C PRO A 109 4.52 -3.29 -13.37
N MET A 110 4.29 -2.00 -13.10
CA MET A 110 3.99 -1.55 -11.73
C MET A 110 2.81 -2.36 -11.15
N THR A 111 2.93 -2.77 -9.88
CA THR A 111 1.84 -3.46 -9.17
C THR A 111 0.99 -2.49 -8.35
N GLN A 112 -0.25 -2.87 -8.06
CA GLN A 112 -1.10 -2.12 -7.13
C GLN A 112 -0.46 -2.03 -5.75
N LYS A 113 0.19 -3.11 -5.28
CA LYS A 113 0.90 -3.13 -3.99
C LYS A 113 2.03 -2.11 -3.94
N GLN A 114 2.82 -1.96 -5.00
CA GLN A 114 3.86 -0.93 -5.08
C GLN A 114 3.26 0.48 -5.01
N TRP A 115 2.17 0.75 -5.73
CA TRP A 115 1.50 2.04 -5.75
C TRP A 115 0.89 2.42 -4.41
N GLU A 116 0.20 1.48 -3.75
CA GLU A 116 -0.38 1.68 -2.42
C GLU A 116 0.71 1.85 -1.36
N THR A 117 1.77 1.06 -1.41
CA THR A 117 2.95 1.22 -0.54
C THR A 117 3.58 2.60 -0.71
N MET A 118 3.70 3.06 -1.96
CA MET A 118 4.21 4.41 -2.24
C MET A 118 3.33 5.48 -1.62
N ALA A 119 2.00 5.37 -1.72
CA ALA A 119 1.09 6.31 -1.08
C ALA A 119 1.25 6.33 0.46
N LYS A 120 1.46 5.18 1.10
CA LYS A 120 1.69 5.08 2.56
C LYS A 120 3.03 5.71 2.97
N VAL A 121 4.11 5.42 2.23
CA VAL A 121 5.43 6.05 2.43
C VAL A 121 5.33 7.57 2.30
N VAL A 122 4.67 8.05 1.25
CA VAL A 122 4.48 9.50 1.02
C VAL A 122 3.65 10.13 2.13
N ALA A 123 2.61 9.44 2.63
CA ALA A 123 1.81 9.90 3.76
C ALA A 123 2.65 10.08 5.04
N GLU A 124 3.51 9.10 5.36
CA GLU A 124 4.41 9.16 6.51
C GLU A 124 5.43 10.30 6.37
N LEU A 125 6.01 10.49 5.18
CA LEU A 125 6.88 11.63 4.88
C LEU A 125 6.15 12.97 5.03
N CYS A 126 4.93 13.08 4.53
CA CYS A 126 4.12 14.28 4.66
C CYS A 126 3.81 14.63 6.12
N GLN A 127 3.49 13.62 6.93
CA GLN A 127 3.26 13.81 8.37
C GLN A 127 4.56 14.23 9.09
N PHE A 128 5.66 13.53 8.84
CA PHE A 128 6.94 13.80 9.51
C PHE A 128 7.50 15.18 9.18
N TYR A 129 7.54 15.53 7.89
CA TYR A 129 8.12 16.81 7.42
C TYR A 129 7.09 17.95 7.32
N ARG A 130 5.83 17.71 7.71
CA ARG A 130 4.72 18.68 7.63
C ARG A 130 4.51 19.23 6.21
N ILE A 131 4.63 18.35 5.21
CA ILE A 131 4.41 18.69 3.81
C ILE A 131 2.91 18.61 3.52
N PRO A 132 2.25 19.68 3.06
CA PRO A 132 0.83 19.63 2.69
C PRO A 132 0.64 18.73 1.46
N VAL A 133 -0.50 18.07 1.32
CA VAL A 133 -0.79 17.24 0.12
C VAL A 133 -1.44 18.11 -0.95
N THR A 134 -0.65 18.57 -1.93
CA THR A 134 -1.09 19.42 -3.05
C THR A 134 -0.39 19.00 -4.35
N PRO A 135 -0.88 19.41 -5.53
CA PRO A 135 -0.18 19.16 -6.79
C PRO A 135 1.25 19.73 -6.88
N GLN A 136 1.64 20.69 -6.02
CA GLN A 136 2.98 21.29 -6.00
C GLN A 136 3.93 20.64 -4.98
N THR A 137 3.41 19.79 -4.09
CA THR A 137 4.14 19.25 -2.95
C THR A 137 4.09 17.73 -2.86
N VAL A 138 3.11 17.09 -3.48
CA VAL A 138 3.01 15.63 -3.68
C VAL A 138 2.61 15.38 -5.14
N LEU A 139 3.58 14.99 -5.94
CA LEU A 139 3.44 14.90 -7.39
C LEU A 139 4.30 13.80 -7.98
N GLY A 140 3.91 13.29 -9.14
CA GLY A 140 4.81 12.48 -9.97
C GLY A 140 5.84 13.34 -10.70
N HIS A 141 6.93 12.73 -11.18
CA HIS A 141 7.89 13.40 -12.07
C HIS A 141 7.20 13.98 -13.31
N GLY A 142 6.29 13.23 -13.92
CA GLY A 142 5.52 13.66 -15.09
C GLY A 142 4.55 14.82 -14.84
N GLU A 143 4.37 15.23 -13.58
CA GLU A 143 3.56 16.37 -13.16
C GLU A 143 4.42 17.63 -12.90
N VAL A 144 5.75 17.50 -12.76
CA VAL A 144 6.66 18.59 -12.37
C VAL A 144 6.60 19.77 -13.34
N GLU A 145 6.62 19.51 -14.65
CA GLU A 145 6.57 20.58 -15.65
C GLU A 145 5.23 21.32 -15.59
N THR A 146 4.12 20.59 -15.46
CA THR A 146 2.77 21.16 -15.41
C THR A 146 2.53 21.99 -14.14
N TYR A 147 2.92 21.51 -12.96
CA TYR A 147 2.57 22.15 -11.70
C TYR A 147 3.65 23.08 -11.14
N LEU A 148 4.91 22.89 -11.52
CA LEU A 148 6.03 23.71 -11.04
C LEU A 148 6.67 24.58 -12.13
N GLY A 149 6.30 24.39 -13.41
CA GLY A 149 6.86 25.17 -14.53
C GLY A 149 8.34 24.87 -14.80
N ILE A 150 8.87 23.74 -14.30
CA ILE A 150 10.27 23.34 -14.48
C ILE A 150 10.34 22.33 -15.64
N PRO A 151 10.97 22.66 -16.78
CA PRO A 151 11.03 21.76 -17.93
C PRO A 151 11.59 20.38 -17.58
N GLN A 152 10.87 19.31 -17.95
CA GLN A 152 11.27 17.91 -17.69
C GLN A 152 11.47 17.09 -18.95
N HIS A 153 11.34 17.67 -20.14
CA HIS A 153 11.64 17.00 -21.42
C HIS A 153 10.83 15.71 -21.64
N GLY A 154 9.52 15.75 -21.39
CA GLY A 154 8.62 14.64 -21.69
C GLY A 154 8.65 13.48 -20.68
N LYS A 155 9.23 13.67 -19.50
CA LYS A 155 9.07 12.73 -18.38
C LYS A 155 7.59 12.52 -18.07
N TRP A 156 7.24 11.29 -17.74
CA TRP A 156 5.84 10.86 -17.63
C TRP A 156 5.61 9.90 -16.46
N ASP A 157 6.63 9.64 -15.65
CA ASP A 157 6.55 8.73 -14.51
C ASP A 157 5.99 9.42 -13.25
N PRO A 158 5.33 8.69 -12.33
CA PRO A 158 4.58 7.46 -12.54
C PRO A 158 3.14 7.73 -13.01
N MET A 159 2.94 8.53 -14.07
CA MET A 159 1.63 9.07 -14.47
C MET A 159 0.80 8.14 -15.38
N VAL A 160 1.04 6.84 -15.29
CA VAL A 160 0.19 5.79 -15.88
C VAL A 160 0.14 4.61 -14.92
N LEU A 161 -1.00 3.91 -14.89
CA LEU A 161 -1.19 2.73 -14.06
C LEU A 161 -1.49 1.53 -14.96
N PRO A 162 -0.71 0.43 -14.92
CA PRO A 162 -0.89 -0.71 -15.82
C PRO A 162 -2.28 -1.36 -15.77
N TRP A 163 -2.97 -1.32 -14.62
CA TRP A 163 -4.31 -1.88 -14.42
C TRP A 163 -5.45 -0.93 -14.81
N THR A 164 -5.14 0.33 -15.13
CA THR A 164 -6.13 1.32 -15.58
C THR A 164 -5.46 2.34 -16.52
N PRO A 165 -4.96 1.87 -17.67
CA PRO A 165 -4.13 2.69 -18.57
C PRO A 165 -4.90 3.83 -19.24
N ASP A 166 -6.24 3.81 -19.20
CA ASP A 166 -7.11 4.84 -19.76
C ASP A 166 -7.23 6.10 -18.88
N MET A 167 -6.70 6.06 -17.65
CA MET A 167 -6.66 7.25 -16.80
C MET A 167 -5.72 8.30 -17.40
N SER A 168 -6.20 9.54 -17.53
CA SER A 168 -5.35 10.68 -17.84
C SER A 168 -4.31 10.91 -16.73
N LYS A 169 -3.18 11.52 -17.08
CA LYS A 169 -2.12 11.89 -16.11
C LYS A 169 -2.67 12.65 -14.90
N THR A 170 -3.59 13.59 -15.13
CA THR A 170 -4.27 14.36 -14.08
C THR A 170 -5.09 13.47 -13.15
N GLN A 171 -5.81 12.49 -13.69
CA GLN A 171 -6.56 11.53 -12.87
C GLN A 171 -5.63 10.66 -12.03
N VAL A 172 -4.50 10.20 -12.58
CA VAL A 172 -3.48 9.42 -11.85
C VAL A 172 -2.89 10.24 -10.69
N GLY A 173 -2.48 11.49 -10.94
CA GLY A 173 -1.97 12.37 -9.90
C GLY A 173 -3.00 12.66 -8.80
N ASN A 174 -4.26 12.92 -9.17
CA ASN A 174 -5.33 13.12 -8.19
C ASN A 174 -5.58 11.85 -7.37
N TYR A 175 -5.50 10.67 -8.00
CA TYR A 175 -5.64 9.40 -7.32
C TYR A 175 -4.49 9.16 -6.32
N LEU A 176 -3.25 9.46 -6.68
CA LEU A 176 -2.10 9.40 -5.77
C LEU A 176 -2.36 10.24 -4.51
N ARG A 177 -2.71 11.52 -4.69
CA ARG A 177 -2.97 12.44 -3.57
C ARG A 177 -4.12 11.98 -2.69
N ALA A 178 -5.18 11.43 -3.28
CA ALA A 178 -6.30 10.86 -2.52
C ALA A 178 -5.88 9.64 -1.67
N LEU A 179 -5.04 8.75 -2.20
CA LEU A 179 -4.50 7.61 -1.43
C LEU A 179 -3.58 8.09 -0.29
N VAL A 180 -2.73 9.08 -0.55
CA VAL A 180 -1.86 9.68 0.48
C VAL A 180 -2.72 10.27 1.61
N GLN A 181 -3.75 11.04 1.29
CA GLN A 181 -4.65 11.61 2.30
C GLN A 181 -5.37 10.52 3.13
N ARG A 182 -5.87 9.46 2.48
CA ARG A 182 -6.48 8.31 3.16
C ARG A 182 -5.51 7.63 4.11
N ALA A 183 -4.29 7.34 3.65
CA ALA A 183 -3.24 6.77 4.49
C ALA A 183 -2.91 7.68 5.69
N MET A 184 -2.86 9.01 5.51
CA MET A 184 -2.67 9.97 6.61
C MET A 184 -3.82 9.97 7.63
N MET A 185 -5.03 9.58 7.21
CA MET A 185 -6.21 9.45 8.09
C MET A 185 -6.26 8.10 8.82
N GLY A 186 -5.37 7.16 8.48
CA GLY A 186 -5.45 5.77 8.93
C GLY A 186 -6.56 4.98 8.23
N GLU A 187 -7.05 5.50 7.10
CA GLU A 187 -8.01 4.82 6.24
C GLU A 187 -7.22 3.99 5.23
N GLU A 188 -7.13 2.68 5.48
CA GLU A 188 -6.67 1.75 4.46
C GLU A 188 -7.63 1.80 3.26
N PRO A 189 -7.14 1.83 2.01
CA PRO A 189 -8.01 1.67 0.85
C PRO A 189 -8.86 0.41 1.03
N ALA A 190 -10.12 0.44 0.61
CA ALA A 190 -10.88 -0.79 0.51
C ALA A 190 -10.14 -1.71 -0.47
N GLU A 191 -9.45 -2.72 0.06
CA GLU A 191 -8.77 -3.74 -0.74
C GLU A 191 -9.80 -4.30 -1.72
N GLN A 192 -9.54 -4.17 -3.02
CA GLN A 192 -10.40 -4.78 -4.02
C GLN A 192 -10.38 -6.29 -3.73
N PRO A 193 -11.55 -6.94 -3.51
CA PRO A 193 -11.58 -8.35 -3.18
C PRO A 193 -10.92 -9.12 -4.32
N SER A 194 -9.69 -9.58 -4.10
CA SER A 194 -9.05 -10.49 -5.04
C SER A 194 -9.65 -11.87 -4.78
N PRO A 195 -10.27 -12.53 -5.78
CA PRO A 195 -10.97 -13.78 -5.55
C PRO A 195 -9.99 -14.82 -5.05
N ALA A 196 -10.23 -15.30 -3.84
CA ALA A 196 -9.61 -16.46 -3.25
C ALA A 196 -10.73 -17.28 -2.60
N THR A 197 -10.45 -18.56 -2.33
CA THR A 197 -11.45 -19.44 -1.73
C THR A 197 -10.90 -20.15 -0.51
N LEU A 198 -11.75 -20.34 0.50
CA LEU A 198 -11.51 -21.23 1.62
C LEU A 198 -12.19 -22.57 1.33
N PHE A 199 -11.47 -23.66 1.49
CA PHE A 199 -12.01 -25.02 1.53
C PHE A 199 -11.90 -25.60 2.94
N ILE A 200 -13.04 -26.01 3.49
CA ILE A 200 -13.14 -26.59 4.84
C ILE A 200 -14.36 -27.50 4.90
N GLY A 201 -14.21 -28.67 5.53
CA GLY A 201 -15.32 -29.62 5.71
C GLY A 201 -15.99 -30.05 4.39
N GLY A 202 -15.20 -30.14 3.30
CA GLY A 202 -15.71 -30.51 1.97
C GLY A 202 -16.42 -29.39 1.22
N LYS A 203 -16.45 -28.15 1.75
CA LYS A 203 -17.18 -27.01 1.17
C LYS A 203 -16.25 -25.85 0.84
N THR A 204 -16.63 -25.08 -0.17
CA THR A 204 -15.86 -23.92 -0.66
C THR A 204 -16.58 -22.62 -0.33
N PHE A 205 -15.85 -21.63 0.16
CA PHE A 205 -16.35 -20.32 0.56
C PHE A 205 -15.52 -19.21 -0.08
N PRO A 206 -16.12 -18.11 -0.52
CA PRO A 206 -15.36 -16.93 -0.92
C PRO A 206 -14.64 -16.34 0.29
N VAL A 207 -13.39 -15.91 0.10
CA VAL A 207 -12.66 -15.13 1.10
C VAL A 207 -12.33 -13.73 0.59
N VAL A 208 -12.28 -12.78 1.51
CA VAL A 208 -11.77 -11.44 1.27
C VAL A 208 -10.36 -11.37 1.82
N MET A 209 -9.40 -10.96 1.01
CA MET A 209 -8.05 -10.65 1.47
C MET A 209 -8.06 -9.24 2.07
N LEU A 210 -7.57 -9.10 3.31
CA LEU A 210 -7.39 -7.83 4.02
C LEU A 210 -6.07 -7.88 4.79
N ASN A 211 -5.15 -6.96 4.54
CA ASN A 211 -3.87 -6.86 5.28
C ASN A 211 -3.12 -8.21 5.34
N GLU A 212 -2.96 -8.87 4.18
CA GLU A 212 -2.30 -10.18 4.04
C GLU A 212 -2.98 -11.33 4.81
N SER A 213 -4.18 -11.10 5.35
CA SER A 213 -4.99 -12.07 6.05
C SER A 213 -6.27 -12.37 5.26
N ALA A 214 -6.66 -13.63 5.21
CA ALA A 214 -7.86 -14.06 4.53
C ALA A 214 -9.04 -14.14 5.49
N TYR A 215 -10.17 -13.56 5.10
CA TYR A 215 -11.37 -13.46 5.92
C TYR A 215 -12.55 -14.15 5.25
N VAL A 216 -13.27 -14.97 6.01
CA VAL A 216 -14.49 -15.66 5.55
C VAL A 216 -15.72 -15.12 6.27
N ALA A 217 -16.83 -15.00 5.54
CA ALA A 217 -18.10 -14.57 6.10
C ALA A 217 -18.64 -15.63 7.09
N ILE A 218 -18.65 -15.31 8.39
CA ILE A 218 -18.89 -16.30 9.45
C ILE A 218 -20.29 -16.90 9.39
N ARG A 219 -21.29 -16.11 9.01
CA ARG A 219 -22.68 -16.59 8.92
C ARG A 219 -22.83 -17.63 7.80
N SER A 220 -22.34 -17.34 6.60
CA SER A 220 -22.37 -18.28 5.48
C SER A 220 -21.61 -19.57 5.76
N LEU A 221 -20.46 -19.45 6.44
CA LEU A 221 -19.69 -20.61 6.90
C LEU A 221 -20.48 -21.46 7.90
N ALA A 222 -21.04 -20.82 8.93
CA ALA A 222 -21.76 -21.51 9.99
C ALA A 222 -23.01 -22.23 9.46
N ASP A 223 -23.81 -21.55 8.64
CA ASP A 223 -25.02 -22.11 8.02
C ASP A 223 -24.67 -23.34 7.17
N ALA A 224 -23.59 -23.26 6.38
CA ALA A 224 -23.17 -24.37 5.53
C ALA A 224 -22.58 -25.54 6.31
N LEU A 225 -21.85 -25.30 7.39
CA LEU A 225 -21.21 -26.37 8.18
C LEU A 225 -22.09 -26.89 9.33
N GLY A 226 -23.31 -26.37 9.47
CA GLY A 226 -24.22 -26.75 10.56
C GLY A 226 -23.75 -26.26 11.93
N TRP A 227 -23.00 -25.16 11.97
CA TRP A 227 -22.56 -24.52 13.21
C TRP A 227 -23.59 -23.51 13.69
N SER A 228 -23.70 -23.32 15.00
CA SER A 228 -24.62 -22.34 15.58
C SER A 228 -23.88 -21.11 16.10
N ILE A 229 -24.27 -19.92 15.65
CA ILE A 229 -23.75 -18.66 16.21
C ILE A 229 -24.52 -18.36 17.51
N HIS A 230 -23.81 -18.31 18.63
CA HIS A 230 -24.37 -18.00 19.94
C HIS A 230 -24.44 -16.49 20.19
N SER A 231 -23.41 -15.74 19.78
CA SER A 231 -23.41 -14.29 19.86
C SER A 231 -22.51 -13.68 18.78
N ALA A 232 -22.87 -12.49 18.31
CA ALA A 232 -22.07 -11.70 17.38
C ALA A 232 -22.15 -10.23 17.78
N THR A 233 -20.98 -9.64 18.05
CA THR A 233 -20.82 -8.22 18.39
C THR A 233 -19.82 -7.59 17.44
N ALA A 234 -19.72 -6.25 17.45
CA ALA A 234 -18.64 -5.56 16.76
C ALA A 234 -17.30 -5.94 17.41
N GLY A 235 -16.51 -6.79 16.74
CA GLY A 235 -15.19 -7.21 17.21
C GLY A 235 -15.08 -8.67 17.65
N GLN A 236 -16.19 -9.36 17.92
CA GLN A 236 -16.15 -10.76 18.37
C GLN A 236 -17.38 -11.57 17.94
N VAL A 237 -17.17 -12.84 17.62
CA VAL A 237 -18.22 -13.84 17.41
C VAL A 237 -17.96 -15.07 18.26
N ARG A 238 -19.03 -15.59 18.87
CA ARG A 238 -19.02 -16.86 19.60
C ARG A 238 -19.94 -17.84 18.91
N LEU A 239 -19.44 -19.03 18.61
CA LEU A 239 -20.16 -20.05 17.86
C LEU A 239 -19.84 -21.45 18.37
N ASN A 240 -20.75 -22.39 18.14
CA ASN A 240 -20.53 -23.81 18.34
C ASN A 240 -20.23 -24.46 16.98
N ALA A 241 -18.99 -24.90 16.80
CA ALA A 241 -18.52 -25.62 15.63
C ALA A 241 -18.47 -27.13 15.95
N GLY A 242 -19.50 -27.88 15.55
CA GLY A 242 -19.53 -29.34 15.69
C GLY A 242 -19.36 -29.85 17.13
N GLY A 243 -19.86 -29.13 18.13
CA GLY A 243 -19.70 -29.43 19.55
C GLY A 243 -18.61 -28.62 20.26
N LYS A 244 -17.73 -27.95 19.52
CA LYS A 244 -16.66 -27.11 20.09
C LYS A 244 -17.10 -25.65 20.16
N MET A 245 -17.06 -25.06 21.35
CA MET A 245 -17.34 -23.64 21.53
C MET A 245 -16.12 -22.80 21.13
N LEU A 246 -16.27 -21.96 20.11
CA LEU A 246 -15.24 -21.07 19.60
C LEU A 246 -15.56 -19.62 19.95
N THR A 247 -14.52 -18.83 20.20
CA THR A 247 -14.62 -17.38 20.31
C THR A 247 -13.56 -16.78 19.40
N LEU A 248 -14.00 -16.08 18.37
CA LEU A 248 -13.14 -15.55 17.31
C LEU A 248 -13.28 -14.03 17.28
N ALA A 249 -12.16 -13.34 17.03
CA ALA A 249 -12.21 -11.94 16.66
C ALA A 249 -12.98 -11.80 15.33
N SER A 250 -13.86 -10.80 15.25
CA SER A 250 -14.64 -10.55 14.05
C SER A 250 -14.43 -9.12 13.54
N THR A 251 -14.50 -8.95 12.22
CA THR A 251 -14.47 -7.65 11.57
C THR A 251 -15.67 -7.50 10.63
N LEU A 252 -16.06 -6.25 10.34
CA LEU A 252 -17.13 -5.95 9.40
C LEU A 252 -16.54 -5.65 8.02
N VAL A 253 -16.97 -6.41 7.02
CA VAL A 253 -16.63 -6.18 5.61
C VAL A 253 -17.94 -6.11 4.84
N GLY A 254 -18.21 -4.97 4.20
CA GLY A 254 -19.48 -4.74 3.48
C GLY A 254 -20.74 -4.94 4.34
N GLY A 255 -20.66 -4.58 5.63
CA GLY A 255 -21.75 -4.77 6.59
C GLY A 255 -21.95 -6.20 7.09
N LYS A 256 -21.11 -7.16 6.67
CA LYS A 256 -21.18 -8.56 7.08
C LYS A 256 -20.03 -8.92 8.02
N GLY A 257 -20.31 -9.72 9.04
CA GLY A 257 -19.30 -10.23 9.97
C GLY A 257 -18.39 -11.27 9.30
N HIS A 258 -17.08 -11.08 9.44
CA HIS A 258 -16.05 -11.99 8.95
C HIS A 258 -15.08 -12.37 10.06
N VAL A 259 -14.47 -13.54 9.94
CA VAL A 259 -13.39 -14.03 10.81
C VAL A 259 -12.17 -14.39 9.97
N ALA A 260 -10.97 -14.26 10.53
CA ALA A 260 -9.75 -14.67 9.85
C ALA A 260 -9.69 -16.20 9.71
N CYS A 261 -9.32 -16.70 8.53
CA CYS A 261 -9.20 -18.13 8.24
C CYS A 261 -8.14 -18.79 9.12
N ARG A 262 -7.05 -18.07 9.44
CA ARG A 262 -6.00 -18.53 10.33
C ARG A 262 -6.50 -18.74 11.75
N ASP A 263 -7.18 -17.75 12.32
CA ASP A 263 -7.74 -17.83 13.68
C ASP A 263 -8.78 -18.95 13.77
N LEU A 264 -9.59 -19.10 12.72
CA LEU A 264 -10.53 -20.20 12.59
C LEU A 264 -9.81 -21.56 12.62
N ALA A 265 -8.78 -21.75 11.80
CA ALA A 265 -8.00 -23.00 11.76
C ALA A 265 -7.38 -23.33 13.11
N TYR A 266 -6.77 -22.33 13.77
CA TYR A 266 -6.17 -22.51 15.09
C TYR A 266 -7.21 -22.82 16.17
N ALA A 267 -8.36 -22.15 16.16
CA ALA A 267 -9.43 -22.43 17.11
C ALA A 267 -10.05 -23.83 16.90
N LEU A 268 -10.04 -24.32 15.66
CA LEU A 268 -10.46 -25.68 15.31
C LEU A 268 -9.38 -26.73 15.54
N GLU A 269 -8.13 -26.33 15.79
CA GLU A 269 -6.96 -27.23 15.86
C GLU A 269 -6.74 -28.01 14.55
N LEU A 270 -6.93 -27.33 13.41
CA LEU A 270 -6.73 -27.91 12.08
C LEU A 270 -5.54 -27.27 11.36
N PRO A 271 -4.83 -28.03 10.50
CA PRO A 271 -3.80 -27.45 9.65
C PRO A 271 -4.40 -26.43 8.69
N ILE A 272 -3.60 -25.44 8.28
CA ILE A 272 -3.97 -24.45 7.28
C ILE A 272 -2.89 -24.36 6.22
N GLU A 273 -3.28 -24.45 4.95
CA GLU A 273 -2.40 -24.38 3.80
C GLU A 273 -2.88 -23.32 2.81
N TRP A 274 -1.94 -22.65 2.14
CA TRP A 274 -2.21 -21.69 1.07
C TRP A 274 -1.60 -22.18 -0.25
N ASP A 275 -2.45 -22.36 -1.25
CA ASP A 275 -2.06 -22.59 -2.63
C ASP A 275 -2.09 -21.26 -3.40
N ALA A 276 -0.90 -20.75 -3.71
CA ALA A 276 -0.72 -19.50 -4.44
C ALA A 276 -1.16 -19.59 -5.92
N GLN A 277 -1.12 -20.78 -6.54
CA GLN A 277 -1.51 -20.96 -7.95
C GLN A 277 -3.02 -20.94 -8.10
N THR A 278 -3.73 -21.68 -7.24
CA THR A 278 -5.20 -21.75 -7.29
C THR A 278 -5.90 -20.70 -6.42
N ARG A 279 -5.12 -19.90 -5.69
CA ARG A 279 -5.60 -18.90 -4.72
C ARG A 279 -6.58 -19.51 -3.71
N ARG A 280 -6.23 -20.68 -3.18
CA ARG A 280 -7.07 -21.48 -2.30
C ARG A 280 -6.42 -21.67 -0.94
N ILE A 281 -7.22 -21.52 0.12
CA ILE A 281 -6.87 -21.85 1.49
C ILE A 281 -7.54 -23.19 1.81
N MET A 282 -6.80 -24.12 2.40
CA MET A 282 -7.35 -25.38 2.89
C MET A 282 -7.25 -25.41 4.42
N ILE A 283 -8.36 -25.71 5.10
CA ILE A 283 -8.39 -25.97 6.53
C ILE A 283 -8.89 -27.39 6.75
N GLY A 284 -8.06 -28.21 7.40
CA GLY A 284 -8.34 -29.62 7.70
C GLY A 284 -7.84 -30.60 6.66
#